data_AF-A0A502HDY2-F1
#
_entry.id   AF-A0A502HDY2-F1
#
_cell.length_a   1.000
_cell.length_b   1.000
_cell.length_c   1.000
_cell.angle_alpha   90.00
_cell.angle_beta   90.00
_cell.angle_gamma   90.00
#
_symmetry.space_group_name_H-M   'P 1'
#
loop_
_entity.id
_entity.type
_entity.pdbx_description
1 polymer ?
#
loop_
_entity_poly.entity_id
_entity_poly.type
_entity_poly.pdbx_seq_one_letter_code
_entity_poly.pdbx_strand_id
1 'polypeptide(L)'
;MPFSRLTLVFFCLAALLLGACNPGYQKLLKSGDVNKKYEAAIRYYDAGDYFRAGTLLEDLIPLLKGRPEAEKAQFYFANTNFKQRNYVLGAYYFKQFTDTYPNSEYTEEASFMHAKSLFRDSPGFELDQTNTTSALEVIQDFINRYPESKFRPETESMSQELQKKLESKAFSSAELYYKLRYNQAAVTAMGVFEQNYPASPFIDQADFLRLSAQYAWAKESIESKQRERFLDAVAFYQHYIDTFPQSKNLKLAQAMYDDSRAELERLKSIPGAEAAAAK
;
A
#
# COMPACT_ATOMS: atom_id res chain seq x y z
N MET A 1 -9.89 55.72 2.74
CA MET A 1 -10.71 54.70 2.05
C MET A 1 -11.70 54.15 3.07
N PRO A 2 -13.02 54.30 2.88
CA PRO A 2 -13.97 53.74 3.83
C PRO A 2 -13.92 52.21 3.72
N PHE A 3 -13.58 51.53 4.82
CA PHE A 3 -13.67 50.08 4.88
C PHE A 3 -15.09 49.67 4.50
N SER A 4 -15.22 48.83 3.47
CA SER A 4 -16.52 48.32 3.04
C SER A 4 -17.19 47.59 4.20
N ARG A 5 -18.50 47.76 4.36
CA ARG A 5 -19.29 47.06 5.39
C ARG A 5 -19.05 45.54 5.35
N LEU A 6 -18.76 44.99 4.16
CA LEU A 6 -18.40 43.58 3.98
C LEU A 6 -17.06 43.20 4.64
N THR A 7 -16.05 44.07 4.56
CA THR A 7 -14.73 43.85 5.15
C THR A 7 -14.80 43.88 6.67
N LEU A 8 -15.65 44.76 7.23
CA LEU A 8 -15.91 44.82 8.67
C LEU A 8 -16.63 43.55 9.16
N VAL A 9 -17.65 43.08 8.43
CA VAL A 9 -18.36 41.83 8.75
C VAL A 9 -17.42 40.62 8.67
N PHE A 10 -16.56 40.55 7.67
CA PHE A 10 -15.54 39.48 7.56
C PHE A 10 -14.59 39.48 8.77
N PHE A 11 -14.09 40.65 9.19
CA PHE A 11 -13.23 40.76 10.37
C PHE A 11 -13.97 40.45 11.68
N CYS A 12 -15.24 40.84 11.82
CA CYS A 12 -16.06 40.48 12.99
C CYS A 12 -16.37 38.97 13.03
N LEU A 13 -16.64 38.34 11.88
CA LEU A 13 -16.86 36.90 11.78
C LEU A 13 -15.58 36.11 12.09
N ALA A 14 -14.43 36.58 11.58
CA ALA A 14 -13.12 36.03 11.90
C ALA A 14 -12.78 36.19 13.40
N ALA A 15 -13.10 37.33 14.01
CA ALA A 15 -12.91 37.55 15.44
C ALA A 15 -13.83 36.67 16.31
N LEU A 16 -15.07 36.41 15.88
CA LEU A 16 -15.99 35.47 16.52
C LEU A 16 -15.50 34.02 16.45
N LEU A 17 -14.89 33.62 15.33
CA LEU A 17 -14.27 32.29 15.19
C LEU A 17 -13.02 32.11 16.06
N LEU A 18 -12.25 33.19 16.30
CA LEU A 18 -11.07 33.18 17.17
C LEU A 18 -11.40 33.21 18.67
N GLY A 19 -12.61 33.62 19.05
CA GLY A 19 -13.08 33.67 20.45
C GLY A 19 -13.56 32.34 21.02
N ALA A 20 -13.57 31.25 20.25
CA ALA A 20 -14.12 29.95 20.66
C ALA A 20 -13.18 29.13 21.60
N CYS A 21 -12.17 29.74 22.19
CA CYS A 21 -11.38 29.11 23.25
C CYS A 21 -12.23 28.94 24.51
N ASN A 22 -12.81 27.76 24.71
CA ASN A 22 -13.62 27.44 25.89
C ASN A 22 -12.78 27.58 27.18
N PRO A 23 -13.05 28.59 28.05
CA PRO A 23 -12.29 28.81 29.28
C PRO A 23 -12.34 27.61 30.23
N GLY A 24 -13.41 26.81 30.16
CA GLY A 24 -13.56 25.57 30.93
C GLY A 24 -12.53 24.49 30.55
N TYR A 25 -12.17 24.39 29.28
CA TYR A 25 -11.16 23.44 28.82
C TYR A 25 -9.76 23.80 29.35
N GLN A 26 -9.39 25.08 29.26
CA GLN A 26 -8.11 25.57 29.78
C GLN A 26 -7.98 25.38 31.29
N LYS A 27 -9.09 25.54 32.02
CA LYS A 27 -9.14 25.26 33.46
C LYS A 27 -8.97 23.76 33.76
N LEU A 28 -9.55 22.87 32.94
CA LEU A 28 -9.40 21.42 33.09
C LEU A 28 -7.97 20.96 32.76
N LEU A 29 -7.36 21.50 31.70
CA LEU A 29 -6.01 21.14 31.28
C LEU A 29 -4.98 21.38 32.40
N LYS A 30 -5.11 22.52 33.09
CA LYS A 30 -4.25 22.94 34.22
C LYS A 30 -4.68 22.35 35.57
N SER A 31 -5.76 21.58 35.62
CA SER A 31 -6.26 21.02 36.89
C SER A 31 -5.40 19.83 37.32
N GLY A 32 -5.06 19.78 38.61
CA GLY A 32 -4.45 18.60 39.24
C GLY A 32 -5.44 17.50 39.62
N ASP A 33 -6.74 17.71 39.39
CA ASP A 33 -7.78 16.72 39.68
C ASP A 33 -7.85 15.66 38.57
N VAL A 34 -7.18 14.53 38.82
CA VAL A 34 -7.07 13.40 37.90
C VAL A 34 -8.45 12.86 37.50
N ASN A 35 -9.37 12.70 38.45
CA ASN A 35 -10.69 12.11 38.18
C ASN A 35 -11.52 13.03 37.30
N LYS A 36 -11.57 14.32 37.66
CA LYS A 36 -12.30 15.32 36.88
C LYS A 36 -11.75 15.48 35.46
N LYS A 37 -10.42 15.43 35.31
CA LYS A 37 -9.76 15.51 34.00
C LYS A 37 -10.06 14.26 33.17
N TYR A 38 -10.05 13.06 33.78
CA TYR A 38 -10.41 11.81 33.11
C TYR A 38 -11.87 11.81 32.63
N GLU A 39 -12.82 12.14 33.51
CA GLU A 39 -14.25 12.24 33.12
C GLU A 39 -14.45 13.22 31.97
N ALA A 40 -13.75 14.36 31.99
CA ALA A 40 -13.80 15.31 30.88
C ALA A 40 -13.23 14.73 29.59
N ALA A 41 -12.10 14.02 29.66
CA ALA A 41 -11.48 13.39 28.51
C ALA A 41 -12.41 12.36 27.85
N ILE A 42 -13.09 11.53 28.66
CA ILE A 42 -14.08 10.56 28.17
C ILE A 42 -15.27 11.29 27.53
N ARG A 43 -15.82 12.34 28.16
CA ARG A 43 -16.90 13.13 27.56
C ARG A 43 -16.50 13.75 26.21
N TYR A 44 -15.28 14.28 26.08
CA TYR A 44 -14.80 14.82 24.81
C TYR A 44 -14.65 13.72 23.75
N TYR A 45 -14.14 12.55 24.14
CA TYR A 45 -13.99 11.42 23.24
C TYR A 45 -15.35 10.94 22.72
N ASP A 46 -16.33 10.76 23.61
CA ASP A 46 -17.68 10.31 23.26
C ASP A 46 -18.41 11.35 22.40
N ALA A 47 -18.09 12.63 22.56
CA ALA A 47 -18.57 13.73 21.72
C ALA A 47 -17.83 13.84 20.37
N GLY A 48 -16.83 12.99 20.10
CA GLY A 48 -16.02 13.02 18.88
C GLY A 48 -14.95 14.11 18.86
N ASP A 49 -14.74 14.83 19.96
CA ASP A 49 -13.66 15.81 20.08
C ASP A 49 -12.35 15.13 20.48
N TYR A 50 -11.78 14.44 19.50
CA TYR A 50 -10.58 13.64 19.69
C TYR A 50 -9.34 14.47 20.01
N PHE A 51 -9.31 15.74 19.59
CA PHE A 51 -8.22 16.65 19.93
C PHE A 51 -8.18 16.94 21.43
N ARG A 52 -9.29 17.46 21.99
CA ARG A 52 -9.36 17.76 23.43
C ARG A 52 -9.28 16.49 24.27
N ALA A 53 -9.90 15.40 23.84
CA ALA A 53 -9.77 14.12 24.52
C ALA A 53 -8.32 13.64 24.56
N GLY A 54 -7.65 13.61 23.40
CA GLY A 54 -6.28 13.14 23.25
C GLY A 54 -5.30 13.91 24.13
N THR A 55 -5.36 15.26 24.11
CA THR A 55 -4.51 16.10 24.95
C THR A 55 -4.70 15.83 26.45
N LEU A 56 -5.95 15.69 26.91
CA LEU A 56 -6.20 15.40 28.33
C LEU A 56 -5.73 13.97 28.71
N LEU A 57 -5.94 13.00 27.82
CA LEU A 57 -5.52 11.61 28.06
C LEU A 57 -3.99 11.46 28.09
N GLU A 58 -3.27 12.14 27.20
CA GLU A 58 -1.81 12.12 27.15
C GLU A 58 -1.20 12.52 28.50
N ASP A 59 -1.66 13.64 29.06
CA ASP A 59 -1.25 14.12 30.39
C ASP A 59 -1.62 13.13 31.52
N LEU A 60 -2.73 12.39 31.35
CA LEU A 60 -3.28 11.52 32.38
C LEU A 60 -2.64 10.14 32.41
N ILE A 61 -2.21 9.60 31.27
CA ILE A 61 -1.69 8.22 31.17
C ILE A 61 -0.62 7.90 32.23
N PRO A 62 0.39 8.76 32.48
CA PRO A 62 1.37 8.51 33.54
C PRO A 62 0.77 8.47 34.95
N LEU A 63 -0.26 9.29 35.20
CA LEU A 63 -0.91 9.45 36.51
C LEU A 63 -1.93 8.36 36.81
N LEU A 64 -2.44 7.69 35.76
CA LEU A 64 -3.41 6.61 35.89
C LEU A 64 -2.75 5.24 36.14
N LYS A 65 -1.42 5.13 36.11
CA LYS A 65 -0.72 3.84 36.30
C LYS A 65 -1.18 3.15 37.60
N GLY A 66 -1.64 1.90 37.47
CA GLY A 66 -2.15 1.08 38.58
C GLY A 66 -3.60 1.36 38.98
N ARG A 67 -4.28 2.30 38.31
CA ARG A 67 -5.72 2.56 38.50
C ARG A 67 -6.57 1.78 37.50
N PRO A 68 -7.84 1.47 37.83
CA PRO A 68 -8.74 0.77 36.91
C PRO A 68 -9.02 1.54 35.60
N GLU A 69 -8.87 2.86 35.59
CA GLU A 69 -9.09 3.69 34.40
C GLU A 69 -7.93 3.63 33.39
N ALA A 70 -6.76 3.11 33.77
CA ALA A 70 -5.54 3.16 32.97
C ALA A 70 -5.71 2.49 31.60
N GLU A 71 -6.35 1.32 31.59
CA GLU A 71 -6.55 0.51 30.40
C GLU A 71 -7.43 1.27 29.39
N LYS A 72 -8.63 1.68 29.81
CA LYS A 72 -9.55 2.44 28.96
C LYS A 72 -8.93 3.75 28.47
N ALA A 73 -8.21 4.47 29.33
CA ALA A 73 -7.53 5.71 28.95
C ALA A 73 -6.49 5.50 27.84
N GLN A 74 -5.67 4.44 27.94
CA GLN A 74 -4.68 4.13 26.91
C GLN A 74 -5.31 3.70 25.59
N PHE A 75 -6.35 2.86 25.62
CA PHE A 75 -7.10 2.49 24.41
C PHE A 75 -7.73 3.72 23.73
N TYR A 76 -8.39 4.57 24.52
CA TYR A 76 -9.03 5.78 24.01
C TYR A 76 -7.98 6.72 23.42
N PHE A 77 -6.83 6.89 24.07
CA PHE A 77 -5.76 7.74 23.57
C PHE A 77 -5.20 7.24 22.24
N ALA A 78 -4.95 5.93 22.11
CA ALA A 78 -4.56 5.34 20.82
C ALA A 78 -5.59 5.63 19.74
N ASN A 79 -6.88 5.48 20.06
CA ASN A 79 -7.95 5.76 19.10
C ASN A 79 -8.07 7.26 18.78
N THR A 80 -7.84 8.18 19.72
CA THR A 80 -7.81 9.62 19.41
C THR A 80 -6.76 9.95 18.36
N ASN A 81 -5.60 9.30 18.39
CA ASN A 81 -4.56 9.47 17.37
C ASN A 81 -5.04 8.95 16.01
N PHE A 82 -5.62 7.76 15.95
CA PHE A 82 -6.18 7.22 14.73
C PHE A 82 -7.28 8.11 14.14
N LYS A 83 -8.23 8.57 14.96
CA LYS A 83 -9.35 9.42 14.53
C LYS A 83 -8.90 10.79 14.04
N GLN A 84 -7.78 11.29 14.56
CA GLN A 84 -7.12 12.51 14.08
C GLN A 84 -6.20 12.26 12.87
N ARG A 85 -6.17 11.04 12.34
CA ARG A 85 -5.33 10.61 11.20
C ARG A 85 -3.83 10.62 11.49
N ASN A 86 -3.45 10.64 12.77
CA ASN A 86 -2.07 10.42 13.20
C ASN A 86 -1.80 8.91 13.21
N TYR A 87 -1.83 8.27 12.04
CA TYR A 87 -1.84 6.81 11.93
C TYR A 87 -0.58 6.15 12.48
N VAL A 88 0.59 6.77 12.31
CA VAL A 88 1.85 6.29 12.91
C VAL A 88 1.75 6.22 14.43
N LEU A 89 1.29 7.31 15.09
CA LEU A 89 1.10 7.33 16.54
C LEU A 89 -0.02 6.38 16.97
N GLY A 90 -1.11 6.33 16.21
CA GLY A 90 -2.20 5.38 16.45
C GLY A 90 -1.70 3.93 16.47
N ALA A 91 -0.95 3.54 15.44
CA ALA A 91 -0.34 2.22 15.34
C ALA A 91 0.56 1.92 16.55
N TYR A 92 1.45 2.85 16.89
CA TYR A 92 2.34 2.74 18.05
C TYR A 92 1.56 2.53 19.36
N TYR A 93 0.58 3.39 19.66
CA TYR A 93 -0.16 3.31 20.92
C TYR A 93 -1.10 2.10 20.99
N PHE A 94 -1.68 1.66 19.87
CA PHE A 94 -2.45 0.42 19.85
C PHE A 94 -1.56 -0.81 20.07
N LYS A 95 -0.37 -0.85 19.47
CA LYS A 95 0.59 -1.92 19.73
C LYS A 95 1.03 -1.93 21.19
N GLN A 96 1.38 -0.76 21.73
CA GLN A 96 1.73 -0.60 23.14
C GLN A 96 0.60 -1.08 24.06
N PHE A 97 -0.66 -0.78 23.72
CA PHE A 97 -1.82 -1.26 24.46
C PHE A 97 -1.89 -2.79 24.48
N THR A 98 -1.74 -3.45 23.33
CA THR A 98 -1.78 -4.92 23.24
C THR A 98 -0.63 -5.59 24.01
N ASP A 99 0.54 -4.95 24.08
CA ASP A 99 1.68 -5.43 24.84
C ASP A 99 1.49 -5.27 26.36
N THR A 100 0.82 -4.18 26.76
CA THR A 100 0.60 -3.84 28.17
C THR A 100 -0.58 -4.62 28.76
N TYR A 101 -1.65 -4.79 27.98
CA TYR A 101 -2.90 -5.44 28.39
C TYR A 101 -3.28 -6.57 27.43
N PRO A 102 -2.54 -7.69 27.42
CA PRO A 102 -2.81 -8.80 26.48
C PRO A 102 -4.12 -9.56 26.77
N ASN A 103 -4.69 -9.42 27.98
CA ASN A 103 -5.92 -10.10 28.40
C ASN A 103 -7.13 -9.14 28.48
N SER A 104 -7.01 -7.94 27.92
CA SER A 104 -8.08 -6.95 27.92
C SER A 104 -9.21 -7.35 26.97
N GLU A 105 -10.45 -6.95 27.30
CA GLU A 105 -11.58 -7.04 26.36
C GLU A 105 -11.36 -6.20 25.09
N TYR A 106 -10.50 -5.17 25.16
CA TYR A 106 -10.15 -4.32 24.03
C TYR A 106 -8.96 -4.84 23.21
N THR A 107 -8.27 -5.92 23.62
CA THR A 107 -7.03 -6.37 22.96
C THR A 107 -7.24 -6.75 21.50
N GLU A 108 -8.36 -7.42 21.19
CA GLU A 108 -8.70 -7.79 19.81
C GLU A 108 -8.96 -6.53 18.96
N GLU A 109 -9.78 -5.60 19.46
CA GLU A 109 -10.07 -4.35 18.76
C GLU A 109 -8.80 -3.49 18.61
N ALA A 110 -7.93 -3.43 19.62
CA ALA A 110 -6.66 -2.73 19.55
C ALA A 110 -5.72 -3.35 18.52
N SER A 111 -5.65 -4.68 18.44
CA SER A 111 -4.85 -5.39 17.42
C SER A 111 -5.37 -5.09 16.01
N PHE A 112 -6.68 -5.10 15.81
CA PHE A 112 -7.30 -4.69 14.55
C PHE A 112 -6.98 -3.23 14.21
N MET A 113 -7.12 -2.32 15.18
CA MET A 113 -6.88 -0.89 14.98
C MET A 113 -5.39 -0.57 14.77
N HIS A 114 -4.47 -1.36 15.31
CA HIS A 114 -3.05 -1.33 14.98
C HIS A 114 -2.84 -1.65 13.50
N ALA A 115 -3.37 -2.79 13.01
CA ALA A 115 -3.30 -3.17 11.60
C ALA A 115 -3.93 -2.11 10.68
N LYS A 116 -5.11 -1.60 11.06
CA LYS A 116 -5.84 -0.57 10.32
C LYS A 116 -5.10 0.76 10.28
N SER A 117 -4.39 1.12 11.34
CA SER A 117 -3.55 2.32 11.37
C SER A 117 -2.42 2.20 10.34
N LEU A 118 -1.68 1.08 10.34
CA LEU A 118 -0.61 0.83 9.36
C LEU A 118 -1.15 0.78 7.92
N PHE A 119 -2.31 0.16 7.70
CA PHE A 119 -3.00 0.16 6.42
C PHE A 119 -3.30 1.58 5.92
N ARG A 120 -3.77 2.47 6.80
CA ARG A 120 -4.07 3.87 6.44
C ARG A 120 -2.82 4.72 6.22
N ASP A 121 -1.70 4.35 6.83
CA ASP A 121 -0.40 5.01 6.63
C ASP A 121 0.30 4.54 5.34
N SER A 122 -0.05 3.37 4.81
CA SER A 122 0.52 2.84 3.56
C SER A 122 0.36 3.84 2.40
N PRO A 123 1.46 4.24 1.74
CA PRO A 123 1.43 5.25 0.68
C PRO A 123 0.81 4.72 -0.62
N GLY A 124 0.70 5.59 -1.63
CA GLY A 124 0.40 5.18 -3.01
C GLY A 124 1.49 4.27 -3.57
N PHE A 125 1.16 3.46 -4.59
CA PHE A 125 2.06 2.42 -5.12
C PHE A 125 3.32 3.00 -5.79
N GLU A 126 3.28 4.26 -6.18
CA GLU A 126 4.38 5.00 -6.81
C GLU A 126 5.55 5.20 -5.84
N LEU A 127 5.26 5.31 -4.54
CA LEU A 127 6.24 5.56 -3.49
C LEU A 127 6.84 4.27 -2.91
N ASP A 128 7.79 4.41 -1.99
CA ASP A 128 8.37 3.29 -1.25
C ASP A 128 7.29 2.48 -0.51
N GLN A 129 7.41 1.15 -0.54
CA GLN A 129 6.37 0.24 -0.03
C GLN A 129 6.76 -0.46 1.28
N THR A 130 7.80 0.00 1.98
CA THR A 130 8.22 -0.60 3.28
C THR A 130 7.04 -0.68 4.25
N ASN A 131 6.30 0.43 4.42
CA ASN A 131 5.14 0.48 5.31
C ASN A 131 3.99 -0.44 4.85
N THR A 132 3.83 -0.64 3.54
CA THR A 132 2.83 -1.55 2.96
C THR A 132 3.14 -3.01 3.32
N THR A 133 4.40 -3.42 3.18
CA THR A 133 4.83 -4.78 3.54
C THR A 133 4.68 -5.02 5.04
N SER A 134 5.12 -4.09 5.88
CA SER A 134 4.93 -4.20 7.34
C SER A 134 3.45 -4.26 7.74
N ALA A 135 2.58 -3.51 7.06
CA ALA A 135 1.14 -3.58 7.31
C ALA A 135 0.56 -4.97 6.96
N LEU A 136 1.01 -5.59 5.87
CA LEU A 136 0.58 -6.94 5.47
C LEU A 136 0.98 -8.01 6.50
N GLU A 137 2.18 -7.92 7.06
CA GLU A 137 2.64 -8.83 8.12
C GLU A 137 1.73 -8.73 9.36
N VAL A 138 1.43 -7.50 9.81
CA VAL A 138 0.55 -7.27 10.97
C VAL A 138 -0.89 -7.71 10.70
N ILE A 139 -1.38 -7.51 9.48
CA ILE A 139 -2.70 -7.99 9.04
C ILE A 139 -2.75 -9.52 9.09
N GLN A 140 -1.73 -10.20 8.58
CA GLN A 140 -1.68 -11.66 8.61
C GLN A 140 -1.61 -12.19 10.05
N ASP A 141 -0.83 -11.56 10.92
CA ASP A 141 -0.79 -11.88 12.34
C ASP A 141 -2.16 -11.73 13.01
N PHE A 142 -2.91 -10.68 12.68
CA PHE A 142 -4.27 -10.49 13.19
C PHE A 142 -5.20 -11.62 12.74
N ILE A 143 -5.21 -11.95 11.44
CA ILE A 143 -6.06 -13.01 10.88
C ILE A 143 -5.73 -14.38 11.51
N ASN A 144 -4.44 -14.67 11.69
CA ASN A 144 -3.99 -15.91 12.30
C ASN A 144 -4.37 -16.01 13.79
N ARG A 145 -4.26 -14.89 14.52
CA ARG A 145 -4.53 -14.84 15.96
C ARG A 145 -6.03 -14.84 16.27
N TYR A 146 -6.84 -14.18 15.44
CA TYR A 146 -8.28 -14.01 15.66
C TYR A 146 -9.10 -14.50 14.45
N PRO A 147 -9.09 -15.82 14.15
CA PRO A 147 -9.75 -16.36 12.95
C PRO A 147 -11.27 -16.16 12.95
N GLU A 148 -11.91 -16.09 14.11
CA GLU A 148 -13.37 -15.87 14.23
C GLU A 148 -13.74 -14.42 14.54
N SER A 149 -12.79 -13.47 14.37
CA SER A 149 -13.04 -12.06 14.65
C SER A 149 -14.13 -11.47 13.76
N LYS A 150 -14.99 -10.63 14.34
CA LYS A 150 -15.93 -9.78 13.58
C LYS A 150 -15.22 -8.81 12.62
N PHE A 151 -13.94 -8.50 12.86
CA PHE A 151 -13.15 -7.58 12.04
C PHE A 151 -12.46 -8.27 10.86
N ARG A 152 -12.43 -9.62 10.84
CA ARG A 152 -11.72 -10.41 9.83
C ARG A 152 -12.08 -10.03 8.38
N PRO A 153 -13.35 -9.87 7.98
CA PRO A 153 -13.68 -9.49 6.61
C PRO A 153 -13.07 -8.14 6.18
N GLU A 154 -13.03 -7.16 7.09
CA GLU A 154 -12.39 -5.87 6.82
C GLU A 154 -10.87 -6.03 6.70
N THR A 155 -10.25 -6.82 7.58
CA THR A 155 -8.80 -7.06 7.56
C THR A 155 -8.34 -7.81 6.30
N GLU A 156 -9.13 -8.79 5.83
CA GLU A 156 -8.89 -9.49 4.57
C GLU A 156 -9.00 -8.53 3.37
N SER A 157 -10.01 -7.66 3.36
CA SER A 157 -10.15 -6.62 2.33
C SER A 157 -8.97 -5.64 2.33
N MET A 158 -8.47 -5.24 3.49
CA MET A 158 -7.27 -4.42 3.61
C MET A 158 -6.04 -5.12 3.01
N SER A 159 -5.88 -6.43 3.30
CA SER A 159 -4.79 -7.24 2.73
C SER A 159 -4.82 -7.24 1.20
N GLN A 160 -5.99 -7.46 0.61
CA GLN A 160 -6.16 -7.48 -0.85
C GLN A 160 -5.82 -6.11 -1.49
N GLU A 161 -6.21 -5.01 -0.84
CA GLU A 161 -5.89 -3.67 -1.33
C GLU A 161 -4.38 -3.38 -1.30
N LEU A 162 -3.69 -3.78 -0.22
CA LEU A 162 -2.24 -3.62 -0.12
C LEU A 162 -1.47 -4.51 -1.11
N GLN A 163 -1.90 -5.76 -1.30
CA GLN A 163 -1.34 -6.65 -2.33
C GLN A 163 -1.47 -6.03 -3.73
N LYS A 164 -2.64 -5.47 -4.04
CA LYS A 164 -2.86 -4.76 -5.32
C LYS A 164 -1.91 -3.58 -5.52
N LYS A 165 -1.54 -2.85 -4.45
CA LYS A 165 -0.53 -1.78 -4.54
C LYS A 165 0.84 -2.35 -4.92
N LEU A 166 1.27 -3.44 -4.28
CA LEU A 166 2.54 -4.09 -4.58
C LEU A 166 2.59 -4.61 -6.03
N GLU A 167 1.52 -5.26 -6.47
CA GLU A 167 1.36 -5.72 -7.86
C GLU A 167 1.43 -4.57 -8.86
N SER A 168 0.69 -3.49 -8.59
CA SER A 168 0.64 -2.31 -9.46
C SER A 168 2.00 -1.63 -9.57
N LYS A 169 2.75 -1.53 -8.45
CA LYS A 169 4.12 -1.02 -8.46
C LYS A 169 5.06 -1.90 -9.28
N ALA A 170 5.02 -3.21 -9.05
CA ALA A 170 5.89 -4.15 -9.73
C ALA A 170 5.62 -4.17 -11.25
N PHE A 171 4.34 -4.25 -11.64
CA PHE A 171 3.94 -4.19 -13.04
C PHE A 171 4.34 -2.86 -13.70
N SER A 172 4.02 -1.73 -13.07
CA SER A 172 4.38 -0.40 -13.61
C SER A 172 5.89 -0.23 -13.76
N SER A 173 6.69 -0.83 -12.89
CA SER A 173 8.15 -0.79 -12.97
C SER A 173 8.67 -1.62 -14.14
N ALA A 174 8.12 -2.83 -14.34
CA ALA A 174 8.45 -3.67 -15.48
C ALA A 174 8.02 -3.03 -16.81
N GLU A 175 6.82 -2.46 -16.86
CA GLU A 175 6.26 -1.78 -18.04
C GLU A 175 7.10 -0.56 -18.45
N LEU A 176 7.69 0.15 -17.48
CA LEU A 176 8.56 1.28 -17.76
C LEU A 176 9.78 0.87 -18.61
N TYR A 177 10.42 -0.26 -18.30
CA TYR A 177 11.55 -0.74 -19.12
C TYR A 177 11.14 -0.98 -20.57
N TYR A 178 9.95 -1.53 -20.79
CA TYR A 178 9.42 -1.74 -22.13
C TYR A 178 9.16 -0.41 -22.85
N LYS A 179 8.51 0.54 -22.18
CA LYS A 179 8.23 1.89 -22.72
C LYS A 179 9.50 2.65 -23.10
N LEU A 180 10.58 2.46 -22.33
CA LEU A 180 11.89 3.05 -22.60
C LEU A 180 12.73 2.26 -23.62
N ARG A 181 12.19 1.18 -24.19
CA ARG A 181 12.88 0.29 -25.15
C ARG A 181 14.10 -0.42 -24.57
N TYR A 182 14.19 -0.54 -23.25
CA TYR A 182 15.18 -1.37 -22.58
C TYR A 182 14.71 -2.83 -22.59
N ASN A 183 14.66 -3.40 -23.80
CA ASN A 183 13.97 -4.66 -24.08
C ASN A 183 14.50 -5.83 -23.21
N GLN A 184 15.82 -5.97 -23.06
CA GLN A 184 16.40 -6.98 -22.18
C GLN A 184 15.92 -6.84 -20.72
N ALA A 185 15.93 -5.62 -20.19
CA ALA A 185 15.49 -5.36 -18.82
C ALA A 185 13.98 -5.60 -18.68
N ALA A 186 13.19 -5.25 -19.70
CA ALA A 186 11.75 -5.51 -19.73
C ALA A 186 11.43 -7.01 -19.71
N VAL A 187 12.14 -7.83 -20.50
CA VAL A 187 11.96 -9.30 -20.49
C VAL A 187 12.21 -9.87 -19.10
N THR A 188 13.33 -9.48 -18.48
CA THR A 188 13.67 -9.93 -17.12
C THR A 188 12.65 -9.45 -16.09
N ALA A 189 12.29 -8.16 -16.13
CA ALA A 189 11.37 -7.57 -15.16
C ALA A 189 9.95 -8.14 -15.26
N MET A 190 9.44 -8.39 -16.47
CA MET A 190 8.15 -9.05 -16.66
C MET A 190 8.19 -10.51 -16.17
N GLY A 191 9.26 -11.25 -16.46
CA GLY A 191 9.41 -12.61 -15.94
C GLY A 191 9.46 -12.66 -14.41
N VAL A 192 10.12 -11.70 -13.77
CA VAL A 192 10.10 -11.56 -12.29
C VAL A 192 8.71 -11.20 -11.78
N PHE A 193 8.00 -10.31 -12.48
CA PHE A 193 6.62 -9.98 -12.13
C PHE A 193 5.70 -11.21 -12.20
N GLU A 194 5.78 -11.99 -13.28
CA GLU A 194 5.00 -13.23 -13.47
C GLU A 194 5.26 -14.25 -12.37
N GLN A 195 6.52 -14.41 -11.96
CA GLN A 195 6.90 -15.31 -10.87
C GLN A 195 6.36 -14.86 -9.51
N ASN A 196 6.45 -13.56 -9.23
CA ASN A 196 6.06 -13.02 -7.92
C ASN A 196 4.53 -12.83 -7.79
N TYR A 197 3.83 -12.59 -8.89
CA TYR A 197 2.41 -12.25 -8.89
C TYR A 197 1.61 -13.03 -9.96
N PRO A 198 1.64 -14.38 -9.95
CA PRO A 198 1.01 -15.21 -10.98
C PRO A 198 -0.52 -15.08 -11.04
N ALA A 199 -1.16 -14.63 -9.96
CA ALA A 199 -2.60 -14.40 -9.88
C ALA A 199 -3.02 -12.95 -10.16
N SER A 200 -2.07 -12.07 -10.51
CA SER A 200 -2.36 -10.65 -10.72
C SER A 200 -3.26 -10.44 -11.93
N PRO A 201 -4.19 -9.46 -11.91
CA PRO A 201 -4.96 -9.08 -13.09
C PRO A 201 -4.09 -8.57 -14.26
N PHE A 202 -2.82 -8.23 -14.01
CA PHE A 202 -1.89 -7.79 -15.05
C PHE A 202 -1.14 -8.93 -15.74
N ILE A 203 -1.35 -10.20 -15.33
CA ILE A 203 -0.51 -11.32 -15.77
C ILE A 203 -0.55 -11.56 -17.29
N ASP A 204 -1.72 -11.50 -17.93
CA ASP A 204 -1.87 -11.59 -19.40
C ASP A 204 -1.09 -10.46 -20.10
N GLN A 205 -1.23 -9.23 -19.59
CA GLN A 205 -0.53 -8.09 -20.15
C GLN A 205 0.99 -8.18 -19.95
N ALA A 206 1.45 -8.66 -18.80
CA ALA A 206 2.87 -8.85 -18.52
C ALA A 206 3.50 -9.86 -19.47
N ASP A 207 2.87 -11.03 -19.65
CA ASP A 207 3.35 -12.11 -20.53
C ASP A 207 3.39 -11.64 -22.00
N PHE A 208 2.35 -10.92 -22.44
CA PHE A 208 2.35 -10.29 -23.77
C PHE A 208 3.47 -9.26 -23.95
N LEU A 209 3.69 -8.39 -22.96
CA LEU A 209 4.76 -7.40 -23.02
C LEU A 209 6.15 -8.05 -22.96
N ARG A 210 6.30 -9.18 -22.24
CA ARG A 210 7.52 -9.98 -22.20
C ARG A 210 7.83 -10.56 -23.58
N LEU A 211 6.86 -11.17 -24.26
CA LEU A 211 6.97 -11.61 -25.65
C LEU A 211 7.35 -10.45 -26.57
N SER A 212 6.63 -9.33 -26.46
CA SER A 212 6.85 -8.14 -27.28
C SER A 212 8.25 -7.57 -27.11
N ALA A 213 8.74 -7.51 -25.87
CA ALA A 213 10.09 -7.07 -25.54
C ALA A 213 11.14 -8.03 -26.10
N GLN A 214 10.95 -9.35 -25.94
CA GLN A 214 11.88 -10.36 -26.44
C GLN A 214 12.00 -10.31 -27.97
N TYR A 215 10.88 -10.19 -28.67
CA TYR A 215 10.84 -10.02 -30.11
C TYR A 215 11.57 -8.74 -30.56
N ALA A 216 11.29 -7.60 -29.92
CA ALA A 216 11.98 -6.34 -30.21
C ALA A 216 13.49 -6.44 -29.94
N TRP A 217 13.87 -7.08 -28.83
CA TRP A 217 15.27 -7.33 -28.50
C TRP A 217 15.95 -8.14 -29.58
N ALA A 218 15.34 -9.25 -30.02
CA ALA A 218 15.85 -10.09 -31.08
C ALA A 218 16.12 -9.29 -32.37
N LYS A 219 15.16 -8.47 -32.81
CA LYS A 219 15.32 -7.64 -34.03
C LYS A 219 16.45 -6.62 -33.95
N GLU A 220 16.64 -6.02 -32.78
CA GLU A 220 17.65 -4.98 -32.56
C GLU A 220 19.04 -5.56 -32.26
N SER A 221 19.16 -6.88 -32.22
CA SER A 221 20.41 -7.59 -31.90
C SER A 221 21.32 -7.76 -33.10
N ILE A 222 22.61 -7.90 -32.82
CA ILE A 222 23.57 -8.44 -33.81
C ILE A 222 23.23 -9.88 -34.17
N GLU A 223 23.49 -10.26 -35.41
CA GLU A 223 23.09 -11.54 -36.01
C GLU A 223 23.47 -12.78 -35.15
N SER A 224 24.66 -12.78 -34.57
CA SER A 224 25.16 -13.86 -33.71
C SER A 224 24.32 -14.09 -32.44
N LYS A 225 23.51 -13.11 -32.03
CA LYS A 225 22.58 -13.19 -30.89
C LYS A 225 21.11 -13.22 -31.31
N GLN A 226 20.79 -12.90 -32.56
CA GLN A 226 19.40 -12.89 -33.05
C GLN A 226 18.75 -14.27 -32.95
N ARG A 227 19.48 -15.33 -33.35
CA ARG A 227 18.92 -16.69 -33.40
C ARG A 227 18.38 -17.16 -32.05
N GLU A 228 19.20 -17.05 -30.99
CA GLU A 228 18.79 -17.42 -29.64
C GLU A 228 17.58 -16.59 -29.19
N ARG A 229 17.62 -15.28 -29.39
CA ARG A 229 16.55 -14.38 -28.94
C ARG A 229 15.22 -14.60 -29.67
N PHE A 230 15.24 -14.95 -30.96
CA PHE A 230 14.03 -15.34 -31.69
C PHE A 230 13.51 -16.71 -31.27
N LEU A 231 14.37 -17.66 -30.89
CA LEU A 231 13.93 -18.93 -30.30
C LEU A 231 13.18 -18.69 -28.98
N ASP A 232 13.68 -17.80 -28.13
CA ASP A 232 12.98 -17.40 -26.90
C ASP A 232 11.65 -16.72 -27.19
N ALA A 233 11.57 -15.84 -28.21
CA ALA A 233 10.31 -15.21 -28.60
C ALA A 233 9.27 -16.26 -29.06
N VAL A 234 9.72 -17.26 -29.82
CA VAL A 234 8.88 -18.40 -30.22
C VAL A 234 8.38 -19.19 -29.01
N ALA A 235 9.26 -19.45 -28.03
CA ALA A 235 8.89 -20.16 -26.81
C ALA A 235 7.91 -19.36 -25.94
N PHE A 236 8.13 -18.05 -25.76
CA PHE A 236 7.22 -17.17 -25.04
C PHE A 236 5.86 -17.08 -25.73
N TYR A 237 5.82 -17.06 -27.06
CA TYR A 237 4.55 -17.11 -27.79
C TYR A 237 3.75 -18.39 -27.51
N GLN A 238 4.42 -19.55 -27.55
CA GLN A 238 3.77 -20.84 -27.29
C GLN A 238 3.19 -20.87 -25.86
N HIS A 239 3.98 -20.43 -24.88
CA HIS A 239 3.49 -20.26 -23.51
C HIS A 239 2.29 -19.32 -23.43
N TYR A 240 2.36 -18.18 -24.12
CA TYR A 240 1.32 -17.15 -24.09
C TYR A 240 -0.03 -17.66 -24.61
N ILE A 241 -0.05 -18.36 -25.74
CA ILE A 241 -1.31 -18.87 -26.32
C ILE A 241 -1.90 -20.03 -25.53
N ASP A 242 -1.05 -20.84 -24.89
CA ASP A 242 -1.47 -21.94 -24.04
C ASP A 242 -2.09 -21.41 -22.73
N THR A 243 -1.52 -20.33 -22.20
CA THR A 243 -1.93 -19.72 -20.92
C THR A 243 -3.10 -18.75 -21.07
N PHE A 244 -3.12 -17.96 -22.15
CA PHE A 244 -4.10 -16.88 -22.38
C PHE A 244 -4.83 -17.01 -23.73
N PRO A 245 -5.55 -18.12 -23.98
CA PRO A 245 -6.21 -18.39 -25.27
C PRO A 245 -7.37 -17.44 -25.62
N GLN A 246 -7.74 -16.55 -24.70
CA GLN A 246 -8.79 -15.53 -24.89
C GLN A 246 -8.25 -14.10 -24.85
N SER A 247 -6.93 -13.91 -24.88
CA SER A 247 -6.38 -12.56 -24.82
C SER A 247 -6.76 -11.71 -26.03
N LYS A 248 -6.95 -10.42 -25.79
CA LYS A 248 -7.14 -9.43 -26.86
C LYS A 248 -5.91 -9.25 -27.76
N ASN A 249 -4.72 -9.68 -27.29
CA ASN A 249 -3.46 -9.45 -28.02
C ASN A 249 -3.02 -10.63 -28.90
N LEU A 250 -3.81 -11.71 -29.01
CA LEU A 250 -3.44 -12.92 -29.74
C LEU A 250 -3.01 -12.66 -31.19
N LYS A 251 -3.69 -11.76 -31.91
CA LYS A 251 -3.33 -11.41 -33.29
C LYS A 251 -1.95 -10.76 -33.40
N LEU A 252 -1.61 -9.88 -32.45
CA LEU A 252 -0.30 -9.23 -32.40
C LEU A 252 0.79 -10.24 -32.03
N ALA A 253 0.51 -11.10 -31.06
CA ALA A 253 1.41 -12.17 -30.63
C ALA A 253 1.72 -13.15 -31.79
N GLN A 254 0.69 -13.56 -32.54
CA GLN A 254 0.86 -14.44 -33.71
C GLN A 254 1.72 -13.78 -34.79
N ALA A 255 1.53 -12.49 -35.06
CA ALA A 255 2.35 -11.77 -36.03
C ALA A 255 3.84 -11.74 -35.63
N MET A 256 4.13 -11.56 -34.34
CA MET A 256 5.51 -11.62 -33.82
C MET A 256 6.11 -13.03 -33.95
N TYR A 257 5.31 -14.06 -33.70
CA TYR A 257 5.72 -15.46 -33.88
C TYR A 257 6.05 -15.77 -35.34
N ASP A 258 5.17 -15.40 -36.27
CA ASP A 258 5.36 -15.66 -37.70
C ASP A 258 6.63 -14.99 -38.23
N ASP A 259 6.85 -13.71 -37.86
CA ASP A 259 8.07 -12.98 -38.20
C ASP A 259 9.31 -13.62 -37.57
N SER A 260 9.23 -14.01 -36.29
CA SER A 260 10.34 -14.70 -35.61
C SER A 260 10.71 -16.02 -36.31
N ARG A 261 9.73 -16.79 -36.77
CA ARG A 261 9.95 -18.03 -37.53
C ARG A 261 10.61 -17.75 -38.88
N ALA A 262 10.17 -16.71 -39.59
CA ALA A 262 10.78 -16.31 -40.86
C ALA A 262 12.24 -15.88 -40.68
N GLU A 263 12.54 -15.06 -39.66
CA GLU A 263 13.89 -14.64 -39.34
C GLU A 263 14.79 -15.81 -38.95
N LEU A 264 14.28 -16.79 -38.20
CA LEU A 264 15.03 -18.01 -37.88
C LEU A 264 15.41 -18.82 -39.12
N GLU A 265 14.53 -18.95 -40.11
CA GLU A 265 14.88 -19.61 -41.37
C GLU A 265 15.90 -18.80 -42.17
N ARG A 266 15.77 -17.47 -42.20
CA ARG A 266 16.77 -16.58 -42.82
C ARG A 266 18.14 -16.77 -42.18
N LEU A 267 18.23 -16.80 -40.85
CA LEU A 267 19.48 -16.93 -40.12
C LEU A 267 20.19 -18.28 -40.34
N LYS A 268 19.46 -19.37 -40.62
CA LYS A 268 20.06 -20.67 -40.99
C LYS A 268 20.80 -20.61 -42.32
N SER A 269 20.39 -19.72 -43.22
CA SER A 269 20.99 -19.60 -44.56
C SER A 269 22.34 -18.86 -44.55
N ILE A 270 22.80 -18.35 -43.40
CA ILE A 270 24.01 -17.54 -43.28
C ILE A 270 25.18 -18.40 -42.77
N PRO A 271 26.25 -18.59 -43.57
CA PRO A 271 27.41 -19.39 -43.16
C PRO A 271 28.12 -18.78 -41.95
N GLY A 272 28.30 -19.56 -40.87
CA GLY A 272 29.07 -19.15 -39.68
C GLY A 272 28.25 -18.68 -38.47
N ALA A 273 26.93 -18.48 -38.62
CA ALA A 273 26.06 -18.08 -37.51
C ALA A 273 25.92 -19.18 -36.41
N GLU A 274 26.03 -20.46 -36.79
CA GLU A 274 25.98 -21.59 -35.85
C GLU A 274 27.22 -21.67 -34.93
N ALA A 275 28.38 -21.19 -35.39
CA ALA A 275 29.63 -21.26 -34.63
C ALA A 275 29.77 -20.16 -33.56
N ALA A 276 29.01 -19.06 -33.67
CA ALA A 276 29.06 -17.93 -32.75
C ALA A 276 28.08 -18.05 -31.56
N ALA A 277 27.06 -18.93 -31.65
CA ALA A 277 26.08 -19.17 -30.58
C ALA A 277 26.56 -20.18 -29.51
N ALA A 278 27.65 -20.90 -29.77
CA ALA A 278 28.22 -21.92 -28.86
C ALA A 278 29.39 -21.42 -28.00
N LYS A 279 29.64 -20.09 -27.99
CA LYS A 279 30.63 -19.42 -27.13
C LYS A 279 29.96 -18.32 -26.30
#